data_AF-A0A1Y2DKU6-F1
#
_entry.id   AF-A0A1Y2DKU6-F1
#
_cell.length_a   1.000
_cell.length_b   1.000
_cell.length_c   1.000
_cell.angle_alpha   90.00
_cell.angle_beta   90.00
_cell.angle_gamma   90.00
#
_symmetry.space_group_name_H-M   'P 1'
#
loop_
_entity.id
_entity.type
_entity.pdbx_description
1 polymer ?
#
loop_
_entity_poly.entity_id
_entity_poly.type
_entity_poly.pdbx_seq_one_letter_code
_entity_poly.pdbx_strand_id
1 'polypeptide(L)'
;MNIEKENNTELFFKELKSKTCNPEILYNLSLKGIYIYKRIKYHEYVVDISLMYKQYFKIYNDRQYDRLIEKFEKYESKNNTYNKNEYRQLIILNEYIIKKLVNDNNNSYILTFLNEYSHISLYCLLKYNYISYKIFDYFKHNTISYSDFIFITFYIAYYLKENINLKNIGKYMRFCYVSPYLKNKFGGDIKALEYIIINICNNIKYNYCYAPLR
;
A
#
# COMPACT_ATOMS: atom_id res chain seq x y z
N MET A 1 -11.75 24.26 9.46
CA MET A 1 -10.83 24.07 8.33
C MET A 1 -9.55 24.85 8.62
N ASN A 2 -8.39 24.29 8.32
CA ASN A 2 -7.10 24.93 8.63
C ASN A 2 -6.62 25.64 7.35
N ILE A 3 -6.81 26.96 7.27
CA ILE A 3 -6.57 27.82 6.09
C ILE A 3 -5.15 27.62 5.54
N GLU A 4 -4.18 27.41 6.42
CA GLU A 4 -2.78 27.19 6.03
C GLU A 4 -2.60 25.86 5.26
N LYS A 5 -3.34 24.80 5.63
CA LYS A 5 -3.31 23.53 4.90
C LYS A 5 -3.91 23.66 3.51
N GLU A 6 -4.97 24.44 3.34
CA GLU A 6 -5.61 24.69 2.04
C GLU A 6 -4.66 25.46 1.12
N ASN A 7 -4.02 26.52 1.63
CA ASN A 7 -3.03 27.28 0.88
C ASN A 7 -1.83 26.43 0.44
N ASN A 8 -1.31 25.58 1.34
CA ASN A 8 -0.20 24.67 1.01
C ASN A 8 -0.62 23.62 -0.03
N THR A 9 -1.86 23.14 0.04
CA THR A 9 -2.41 22.19 -0.93
C THR A 9 -2.54 22.84 -2.31
N GLU A 10 -2.99 24.10 -2.38
CA GLU A 10 -3.09 24.85 -3.64
C GLU A 10 -1.70 25.09 -4.26
N LEU A 11 -0.73 25.53 -3.47
CA LEU A 11 0.66 25.69 -3.89
C LEU A 11 1.26 24.37 -4.40
N PHE A 12 0.97 23.25 -3.71
CA PHE A 12 1.41 21.92 -4.12
C PHE A 12 0.84 21.56 -5.49
N PHE A 13 -0.46 21.76 -5.72
CA PHE A 13 -1.07 21.47 -7.01
C PHE A 13 -0.60 22.40 -8.13
N LYS A 14 -0.28 23.66 -7.81
CA LYS A 14 0.30 24.61 -8.76
C LYS A 14 1.68 24.14 -9.23
N GLU A 15 2.56 23.76 -8.30
CA GLU A 15 3.87 23.21 -8.64
C GLU A 15 3.76 21.87 -9.36
N LEU A 16 2.85 21.00 -8.90
CA LEU A 16 2.55 19.71 -9.55
C LEU A 16 1.97 19.89 -10.97
N LYS A 17 1.51 21.07 -11.38
CA LYS A 17 1.04 21.35 -12.75
C LYS A 17 2.06 22.13 -13.60
N SER A 18 3.13 22.67 -13.01
CA SER A 18 4.14 23.52 -13.70
C SER A 18 4.93 22.78 -14.79
N LYS A 19 5.36 23.41 -15.89
CA LYS A 19 6.14 22.68 -16.92
C LYS A 19 7.48 22.13 -16.40
N THR A 20 8.07 22.79 -15.41
CA THR A 20 9.39 22.51 -14.82
C THR A 20 9.27 22.08 -13.36
N CYS A 21 8.36 21.15 -13.09
CA CYS A 21 8.05 20.62 -11.76
C CYS A 21 9.32 20.37 -10.92
N ASN A 22 9.49 21.13 -9.83
CA ASN A 22 10.62 20.97 -8.92
C ASN A 22 10.26 19.98 -7.77
N PRO A 23 10.89 18.79 -7.71
CA PRO A 23 10.61 17.79 -6.67
C PRO A 23 10.87 18.28 -5.24
N GLU A 24 11.82 19.19 -5.04
CA GLU A 24 12.22 19.68 -3.72
C GLU A 24 11.21 20.68 -3.15
N ILE A 25 10.64 21.52 -4.01
CA ILE A 25 9.51 22.38 -3.65
C ILE A 25 8.29 21.52 -3.30
N LEU A 26 7.98 20.49 -4.09
CA LEU A 26 6.90 19.55 -3.79
C LEU A 26 7.13 18.81 -2.47
N TYR A 27 8.36 18.38 -2.20
CA TYR A 27 8.73 17.76 -0.93
C TYR A 27 8.49 18.71 0.24
N ASN A 28 9.00 19.94 0.16
CA ASN A 28 8.84 20.95 1.21
C ASN A 28 7.37 21.34 1.45
N LEU A 29 6.58 21.47 0.39
CA LEU A 29 5.13 21.69 0.49
C LEU A 29 4.41 20.47 1.08
N SER A 30 4.86 19.27 0.71
CA SER A 30 4.36 18.03 1.28
C SER A 30 4.80 17.83 2.73
N LEU A 31 5.74 18.58 3.31
CA LEU A 31 5.96 18.58 4.76
C LEU A 31 4.85 19.35 5.50
N LYS A 32 4.03 20.15 4.76
CA LYS A 32 3.01 21.05 5.29
C LYS A 32 1.56 20.68 4.91
N GLY A 33 1.32 19.70 4.03
CA GLY A 33 -0.02 19.18 3.65
C GLY A 33 -0.11 18.32 2.36
N ILE A 34 -1.22 17.57 2.19
CA ILE A 34 -1.70 16.53 1.19
C ILE A 34 -1.38 16.82 -0.31
N TYR A 35 -1.44 15.95 -1.34
CA TYR A 35 -0.96 14.60 -1.75
C TYR A 35 -1.38 14.37 -3.22
N ILE A 36 -0.45 14.12 -4.16
CA ILE A 36 -0.64 13.29 -5.39
C ILE A 36 0.72 13.12 -6.09
N TYR A 37 1.08 11.86 -6.37
CA TYR A 37 2.40 11.42 -6.83
C TYR A 37 2.67 11.45 -8.33
N LYS A 38 1.76 11.99 -9.15
CA LYS A 38 1.85 11.72 -10.59
C LYS A 38 3.17 12.17 -11.22
N ARG A 39 3.79 13.23 -10.73
CA ARG A 39 5.04 13.77 -11.29
C ARG A 39 6.32 13.36 -10.56
N ILE A 40 6.26 13.18 -9.25
CA ILE A 40 7.43 12.72 -8.49
C ILE A 40 7.54 11.20 -8.44
N LYS A 41 6.66 10.45 -9.12
CA LYS A 41 6.58 8.97 -9.11
C LYS A 41 7.94 8.25 -9.14
N TYR A 42 8.93 8.79 -9.87
CA TYR A 42 10.27 8.20 -10.03
C TYR A 42 11.36 8.86 -9.18
N HIS A 43 11.01 9.89 -8.40
CA HIS A 43 11.92 10.56 -7.48
C HIS A 43 11.99 9.81 -6.15
N GLU A 44 13.14 9.87 -5.47
CA GLU A 44 13.38 9.23 -4.16
C GLU A 44 12.45 9.76 -3.06
N TYR A 45 12.09 11.04 -3.12
CA TYR A 45 11.16 11.68 -2.17
C TYR A 45 9.77 11.03 -2.10
N VAL A 46 9.39 10.21 -3.08
CA VAL A 46 8.17 9.39 -2.96
C VAL A 46 8.24 8.54 -1.70
N VAL A 47 9.40 7.96 -1.39
CA VAL A 47 9.58 7.13 -0.19
C VAL A 47 9.30 7.95 1.06
N ASP A 48 9.95 9.11 1.21
CA ASP A 48 9.76 9.99 2.37
C ASP A 48 8.30 10.38 2.57
N ILE A 49 7.65 10.85 1.49
CA ILE A 49 6.28 11.36 1.53
C ILE A 49 5.29 10.23 1.79
N SER A 50 5.49 9.06 1.18
CA SER A 50 4.63 7.89 1.39
C SER A 50 4.71 7.37 2.81
N LEU A 51 5.90 7.31 3.40
CA LEU A 51 6.07 6.93 4.80
C LEU A 51 5.46 7.97 5.75
N MET A 52 5.71 9.27 5.50
CA MET A 52 5.27 10.35 6.38
C MET A 52 3.76 10.39 6.56
N TYR A 53 2.99 10.06 5.54
CA TYR A 53 1.54 9.92 5.71
C TYR A 53 0.91 8.60 5.29
N LYS A 54 1.65 7.51 5.48
CA LYS A 54 1.07 6.17 5.51
C LYS A 54 0.32 5.79 4.23
N GLN A 55 0.92 6.10 3.08
CA GLN A 55 0.33 5.80 1.78
C GLN A 55 1.09 4.70 1.07
N TYR A 56 0.36 3.88 0.32
CA TYR A 56 0.94 2.79 -0.45
C TYR A 56 1.76 3.31 -1.64
N PHE A 57 2.93 2.73 -1.89
CA PHE A 57 3.86 3.19 -2.93
C PHE A 57 4.68 2.08 -3.56
N LYS A 58 5.18 2.34 -4.78
CA LYS A 58 6.03 1.42 -5.55
C LYS A 58 7.45 1.97 -5.65
N ILE A 59 8.43 1.07 -5.68
CA ILE A 59 9.83 1.39 -5.98
C ILE A 59 10.10 1.09 -7.45
N TYR A 60 10.73 2.02 -8.16
CA TYR A 60 10.99 1.90 -9.60
C TYR A 60 12.47 1.98 -9.97
N ASN A 61 13.33 2.43 -9.07
CA ASN A 61 14.75 2.65 -9.33
C ASN A 61 15.60 2.55 -8.06
N ASP A 62 16.91 2.58 -8.24
CA ASP A 62 17.90 2.43 -7.18
C ASP A 62 17.82 3.56 -6.16
N ARG A 63 17.70 4.81 -6.60
CA ARG A 63 17.60 5.95 -5.68
C ARG A 63 16.43 5.81 -4.70
N GLN A 64 15.28 5.35 -5.18
CA GLN A 64 14.13 5.04 -4.32
C GLN A 64 14.40 3.85 -3.39
N TYR A 65 15.08 2.83 -3.86
CA TYR A 65 15.44 1.67 -3.04
C TYR A 65 16.44 2.05 -1.94
N ASP A 66 17.52 2.73 -2.28
CA ASP A 66 18.55 3.19 -1.34
C ASP A 66 17.93 4.11 -0.28
N ARG A 67 17.06 5.03 -0.69
CA ARG A 67 16.30 5.88 0.23
C ARG A 67 15.39 5.07 1.16
N LEU A 68 14.77 4.00 0.67
CA LEU A 68 13.96 3.10 1.49
C LEU A 68 14.82 2.41 2.57
N ILE A 69 15.98 1.87 2.19
CA ILE A 69 16.92 1.23 3.13
C ILE A 69 17.35 2.22 4.22
N GLU A 70 17.80 3.41 3.83
CA GLU A 70 18.23 4.47 4.75
C GLU A 70 17.15 4.80 5.80
N LYS A 71 15.88 4.89 5.35
CA LYS A 71 14.75 5.13 6.27
C LYS A 71 14.57 3.97 7.23
N PHE A 72 14.61 2.74 6.74
CA PHE A 72 14.38 1.56 7.58
C PHE A 72 15.48 1.37 8.61
N GLU A 73 16.75 1.54 8.27
CA GLU A 73 17.87 1.53 9.22
C GLU A 73 17.70 2.59 10.32
N LYS A 74 17.28 3.81 9.94
CA LYS A 74 16.97 4.89 10.88
C LYS A 74 15.80 4.56 11.81
N TYR A 75 14.79 3.83 11.35
CA TYR A 75 13.71 3.35 12.21
C TYR A 75 14.14 2.15 13.06
N GLU A 76 15.09 1.33 12.58
CA GLU A 76 15.60 0.17 13.30
C GLU A 76 16.38 0.54 14.55
N SER A 77 17.26 1.52 14.43
CA SER A 77 18.06 2.09 15.54
C SER A 77 17.23 2.71 16.67
N LYS A 78 15.97 3.06 16.44
CA LYS A 78 15.09 3.73 17.44
C LYS A 78 14.27 2.77 18.32
N ASN A 79 14.51 1.45 18.27
CA ASN A 79 13.85 0.43 19.11
C ASN A 79 12.30 0.54 19.20
N ASN A 80 11.64 0.97 18.12
CA ASN A 80 10.20 1.16 18.11
C ASN A 80 9.53 0.13 17.20
N THR A 81 9.36 -1.10 17.69
CA THR A 81 8.88 -2.27 16.92
C THR A 81 7.49 -2.06 16.29
N TYR A 82 6.58 -1.35 16.96
CA TYR A 82 5.21 -1.13 16.46
C TYR A 82 5.17 -0.29 15.17
N ASN A 83 6.00 0.76 15.06
CA ASN A 83 6.05 1.63 13.89
C ASN A 83 6.71 0.95 12.68
N LYS A 84 7.59 -0.03 12.89
CA LYS A 84 8.31 -0.73 11.81
C LYS A 84 7.36 -1.51 10.90
N ASN A 85 6.36 -2.16 11.48
CA ASN A 85 5.46 -3.06 10.78
C ASN A 85 4.47 -2.28 9.92
N GLU A 86 3.97 -1.17 10.45
CA GLU A 86 3.00 -0.31 9.79
C GLU A 86 3.58 0.30 8.50
N TYR A 87 4.86 0.72 8.53
CA TYR A 87 5.50 1.32 7.36
C TYR A 87 5.88 0.33 6.26
N ARG A 88 6.28 -0.90 6.64
CA ARG A 88 6.64 -1.95 5.66
C ARG A 88 5.43 -2.39 4.82
N GLN A 89 4.24 -2.43 5.42
CA GLN A 89 2.99 -2.81 4.75
C GLN A 89 2.59 -1.84 3.62
N LEU A 90 3.10 -0.62 3.63
CA LEU A 90 2.83 0.40 2.60
C LEU A 90 3.55 0.11 1.29
N ILE A 91 4.59 -0.73 1.31
CA ILE A 91 5.36 -1.02 0.11
C ILE A 91 4.56 -1.97 -0.78
N ILE A 92 4.24 -1.50 -1.99
CA ILE A 92 3.66 -2.34 -3.02
C ILE A 92 4.79 -3.12 -3.71
N LEU A 93 4.81 -4.42 -3.48
CA LEU A 93 5.74 -5.40 -4.05
C LEU A 93 5.57 -5.57 -5.57
N ASN A 94 6.11 -4.62 -6.33
CA ASN A 94 6.28 -4.75 -7.77
C ASN A 94 7.52 -5.59 -8.12
N GLU A 95 7.64 -5.96 -9.40
CA GLU A 95 8.76 -6.79 -9.88
C GLU A 95 10.14 -6.19 -9.54
N TYR A 96 10.27 -4.86 -9.62
CA TYR A 96 11.53 -4.16 -9.34
C TYR A 96 12.05 -4.44 -7.92
N ILE A 97 11.23 -4.20 -6.90
CA ILE A 97 11.66 -4.38 -5.52
C ILE A 97 11.86 -5.86 -5.19
N ILE A 98 11.01 -6.75 -5.73
CA ILE A 98 11.21 -8.19 -5.55
C ILE A 98 12.54 -8.63 -6.15
N LYS A 99 12.88 -8.18 -7.36
CA LYS A 99 14.18 -8.45 -7.98
C LYS A 99 15.34 -7.99 -7.10
N LYS A 100 15.25 -6.79 -6.52
CA LYS A 100 16.29 -6.28 -5.61
C LYS A 100 16.42 -7.17 -4.37
N LEU A 101 15.31 -7.46 -3.71
CA LEU A 101 15.29 -8.21 -2.45
C LEU A 101 15.72 -9.68 -2.61
N VAL A 102 15.44 -10.33 -3.74
CA VAL A 102 15.89 -11.70 -3.99
C VAL A 102 17.41 -11.77 -4.23
N ASN A 103 17.99 -10.71 -4.80
CA ASN A 103 19.44 -10.64 -5.07
C ASN A 103 20.25 -9.98 -3.94
N ASP A 104 19.58 -9.38 -2.96
CA ASP A 104 20.18 -8.69 -1.82
C ASP A 104 19.95 -9.48 -0.53
N ASN A 105 20.97 -10.22 -0.10
CA ASN A 105 20.90 -11.03 1.12
C ASN A 105 20.81 -10.17 2.40
N ASN A 106 21.34 -8.95 2.38
CA ASN A 106 21.44 -8.10 3.56
C ASN A 106 20.09 -7.46 3.89
N ASN A 107 19.31 -7.12 2.88
CA ASN A 107 18.02 -6.43 3.02
C ASN A 107 16.79 -7.35 2.92
N SER A 108 17.02 -8.67 2.94
CA SER A 108 15.96 -9.69 2.92
C SER A 108 14.95 -9.55 4.07
N TYR A 109 15.33 -8.89 5.16
CA TYR A 109 14.44 -8.55 6.28
C TYR A 109 13.29 -7.59 5.90
N ILE A 110 13.37 -6.92 4.74
CA ILE A 110 12.23 -6.17 4.20
C ILE A 110 11.08 -7.14 3.84
N LEU A 111 11.41 -8.38 3.44
CA LEU A 111 10.45 -9.44 3.20
C LEU A 111 9.97 -10.14 4.48
N THR A 112 10.70 -10.03 5.60
CA THR A 112 10.39 -10.80 6.83
C THR A 112 9.19 -10.27 7.61
N PHE A 113 8.63 -9.10 7.28
CA PHE A 113 7.44 -8.57 7.98
C PHE A 113 6.09 -9.06 7.49
N LEU A 114 6.08 -10.24 6.89
CA LEU A 114 4.85 -10.87 6.48
C LEU A 114 4.51 -12.09 7.35
N ASN A 115 4.82 -12.14 8.63
CA ASN A 115 4.28 -13.22 9.46
C ASN A 115 2.73 -13.20 9.57
N GLU A 116 2.09 -12.04 9.33
CA GLU A 116 0.62 -11.94 9.18
C GLU A 116 0.16 -11.93 7.71
N TYR A 117 1.06 -11.72 6.74
CA TYR A 117 0.72 -11.53 5.31
C TYR A 117 1.67 -12.28 4.37
N SER A 118 2.30 -13.38 4.81
CA SER A 118 3.42 -14.10 4.14
C SER A 118 3.08 -14.44 2.72
N HIS A 119 1.80 -14.69 2.52
CA HIS A 119 1.10 -14.87 1.28
C HIS A 119 1.36 -13.80 0.22
N ILE A 120 1.52 -12.50 0.55
CA ILE A 120 1.75 -11.47 -0.47
C ILE A 120 3.15 -11.56 -1.05
N SER A 121 4.21 -11.65 -0.23
CA SER A 121 5.55 -11.86 -0.79
C SER A 121 5.64 -13.19 -1.48
N LEU A 122 5.09 -14.26 -0.89
CA LEU A 122 5.11 -15.58 -1.51
C LEU A 122 4.38 -15.57 -2.87
N TYR A 123 3.23 -14.91 -2.95
CA TYR A 123 2.50 -14.69 -4.19
C TYR A 123 3.28 -13.83 -5.18
N CYS A 124 3.93 -12.75 -4.75
CA CYS A 124 4.72 -11.90 -5.63
C CYS A 124 5.97 -12.63 -6.16
N LEU A 125 6.63 -13.42 -5.34
CA LEU A 125 7.74 -14.29 -5.74
C LEU A 125 7.29 -15.30 -6.81
N LEU A 126 6.11 -15.90 -6.64
CA LEU A 126 5.52 -16.78 -7.65
C LEU A 126 5.16 -16.00 -8.93
N LYS A 127 4.44 -14.88 -8.80
CA LYS A 127 3.97 -14.03 -9.90
C LYS A 127 5.11 -13.55 -10.80
N TYR A 128 6.26 -13.21 -10.20
CA TYR A 128 7.44 -12.75 -10.94
C TYR A 128 8.45 -13.87 -11.23
N ASN A 129 8.04 -15.14 -11.13
CA ASN A 129 8.82 -16.33 -11.49
C ASN A 129 10.15 -16.52 -10.72
N TYR A 130 10.24 -16.02 -9.49
CA TYR A 130 11.40 -16.27 -8.61
C TYR A 130 11.30 -17.59 -7.85
N ILE A 131 10.08 -18.12 -7.69
CA ILE A 131 9.84 -19.44 -7.11
C ILE A 131 8.91 -20.23 -8.01
N SER A 132 9.04 -21.55 -7.97
CA SER A 132 8.11 -22.45 -8.66
C SER A 132 6.79 -22.57 -7.89
N TYR A 133 5.74 -23.03 -8.59
CA TYR A 133 4.48 -23.38 -7.94
C TYR A 133 4.66 -24.43 -6.83
N LYS A 134 5.61 -25.37 -6.96
CA LYS A 134 5.89 -26.38 -5.91
C LYS A 134 6.40 -25.73 -4.63
N ILE A 135 7.28 -24.74 -4.75
CA ILE A 135 7.79 -23.99 -3.59
C ILE A 135 6.67 -23.17 -2.97
N PHE A 136 5.86 -22.49 -3.80
CA PHE A 136 4.68 -21.77 -3.32
C PHE A 136 3.72 -22.71 -2.56
N ASP A 137 3.44 -23.88 -3.12
CA ASP A 137 2.53 -24.87 -2.53
C ASP A 137 3.04 -25.42 -1.20
N TYR A 138 4.36 -25.56 -1.07
CA TYR A 138 5.00 -26.02 0.16
C TYR A 138 4.95 -24.97 1.28
N PHE A 139 5.13 -23.68 0.95
CA PHE A 139 5.20 -22.60 1.93
C PHE A 139 3.87 -21.87 2.17
N LYS A 140 2.83 -22.09 1.36
CA LYS A 140 1.52 -21.48 1.60
C LYS A 140 0.94 -22.02 2.91
N HIS A 141 0.33 -21.15 3.72
CA HIS A 141 -0.40 -21.62 4.89
C HIS A 141 -1.65 -22.42 4.50
N ASN A 142 -1.93 -23.48 5.27
CA ASN A 142 -3.14 -24.31 5.10
C ASN A 142 -4.43 -23.54 5.41
N THR A 143 -4.34 -22.49 6.22
CA THR A 143 -5.47 -21.66 6.65
C THR A 143 -5.09 -20.19 6.55
N ILE A 144 -6.05 -19.37 6.15
CA ILE A 144 -5.93 -17.92 6.05
C ILE A 144 -7.05 -17.28 6.86
N SER A 145 -6.76 -16.24 7.63
CA SER A 145 -7.82 -15.52 8.34
C SER A 145 -8.71 -14.77 7.35
N TYR A 146 -9.96 -14.49 7.72
CA TYR A 146 -10.86 -13.70 6.88
C TYR A 146 -10.29 -12.31 6.58
N SER A 147 -9.65 -11.68 7.57
CA SER A 147 -9.00 -10.39 7.43
C SER A 147 -7.87 -10.42 6.40
N ASP A 148 -7.00 -11.41 6.49
CA ASP A 148 -5.87 -11.54 5.55
C ASP A 148 -6.37 -11.85 4.15
N PHE A 149 -7.40 -12.69 4.02
CA PHE A 149 -8.02 -12.97 2.73
C PHE A 149 -8.58 -11.70 2.08
N ILE A 150 -9.30 -10.85 2.82
CA ILE A 150 -9.80 -9.56 2.30
C ILE A 150 -8.64 -8.70 1.84
N PHE A 151 -7.62 -8.55 2.70
CA PHE A 151 -6.47 -7.71 2.45
C PHE A 151 -5.72 -8.15 1.19
N ILE A 152 -5.35 -9.43 1.11
CA ILE A 152 -4.61 -10.03 0.01
C ILE A 152 -5.40 -9.93 -1.29
N THR A 153 -6.69 -10.28 -1.28
CA THR A 153 -7.53 -10.25 -2.48
C THR A 153 -7.64 -8.83 -3.03
N PHE A 154 -7.89 -7.84 -2.15
CA PHE A 154 -7.95 -6.44 -2.56
C PHE A 154 -6.60 -5.95 -3.06
N TYR A 155 -5.51 -6.25 -2.35
CA TYR A 155 -4.17 -5.85 -2.73
C TYR A 155 -3.78 -6.37 -4.13
N ILE A 156 -4.05 -7.65 -4.39
CA ILE A 156 -3.77 -8.29 -5.68
C ILE A 156 -4.63 -7.67 -6.80
N ALA A 157 -5.94 -7.49 -6.56
CA ALA A 157 -6.85 -6.89 -7.54
C ALA A 157 -6.49 -5.43 -7.86
N TYR A 158 -6.29 -4.61 -6.83
CA TYR A 158 -6.17 -3.17 -6.97
C TYR A 158 -4.74 -2.71 -7.28
N TYR A 159 -3.76 -3.10 -6.44
CA TYR A 159 -2.38 -2.61 -6.56
C TYR A 159 -1.54 -3.40 -7.57
N LEU A 160 -1.76 -4.71 -7.65
CA LEU A 160 -1.10 -5.56 -8.64
C LEU A 160 -1.87 -5.66 -9.97
N LYS A 161 -3.08 -5.07 -10.04
CA LYS A 161 -3.93 -4.98 -11.23
C LYS A 161 -4.31 -6.33 -11.83
N GLU A 162 -4.48 -7.34 -10.99
CA GLU A 162 -4.97 -8.64 -11.42
C GLU A 162 -6.48 -8.60 -11.69
N ASN A 163 -6.93 -9.41 -12.65
CA ASN A 163 -8.33 -9.51 -13.00
C ASN A 163 -9.11 -10.37 -11.98
N ILE A 164 -9.30 -9.82 -10.78
CA ILE A 164 -10.05 -10.45 -9.69
C ILE A 164 -11.37 -9.72 -9.49
N ASN A 165 -12.47 -10.46 -9.60
CA ASN A 165 -13.79 -9.92 -9.28
C ASN A 165 -13.98 -9.83 -7.77
N LEU A 166 -13.76 -8.65 -7.20
CA LEU A 166 -13.89 -8.38 -5.76
C LEU A 166 -15.30 -8.62 -5.21
N LYS A 167 -16.35 -8.65 -6.05
CA LYS A 167 -17.70 -9.03 -5.61
C LYS A 167 -17.76 -10.49 -5.14
N ASN A 168 -16.84 -11.34 -5.58
CA ASN A 168 -16.76 -12.73 -5.12
C ASN A 168 -16.31 -12.85 -3.67
N ILE A 169 -15.69 -11.84 -3.07
CA ILE A 169 -15.36 -11.85 -1.63
C ILE A 169 -16.63 -12.06 -0.81
N GLY A 170 -17.75 -11.46 -1.25
CA GLY A 170 -19.07 -11.61 -0.63
C GLY A 170 -19.60 -13.05 -0.57
N LYS A 171 -19.08 -13.97 -1.39
CA LYS A 171 -19.44 -15.39 -1.35
C LYS A 171 -18.84 -16.12 -0.15
N TYR A 172 -17.69 -15.65 0.31
CA TYR A 172 -16.93 -16.26 1.41
C TYR A 172 -17.18 -15.58 2.75
N MET A 173 -17.69 -14.34 2.74
CA MET A 173 -17.97 -13.56 3.95
C MET A 173 -19.00 -12.46 3.69
N ARG A 174 -19.73 -12.02 4.73
CA ARG A 174 -20.70 -10.93 4.58
C ARG A 174 -19.99 -9.61 4.25
N PHE A 175 -20.49 -8.91 3.24
CA PHE A 175 -19.97 -7.60 2.81
C PHE A 175 -19.91 -6.53 3.90
N CYS A 176 -20.77 -6.63 4.93
CA CYS A 176 -20.75 -5.73 6.08
C CYS A 176 -19.44 -5.78 6.88
N TYR A 177 -18.64 -6.85 6.75
CA TYR A 177 -17.28 -6.92 7.32
C TYR A 177 -16.20 -6.45 6.32
N VAL A 178 -16.44 -6.62 5.02
CA VAL A 178 -15.47 -6.31 3.96
C VAL A 178 -15.24 -4.81 3.86
N SER A 179 -16.30 -4.00 3.74
CA SER A 179 -16.17 -2.56 3.52
C SER A 179 -15.48 -1.83 4.69
N PRO A 180 -15.88 -2.01 5.96
CA PRO A 180 -15.20 -1.38 7.08
C PRO A 180 -13.74 -1.79 7.21
N TYR A 181 -13.43 -3.07 6.95
CA TYR A 181 -12.05 -3.57 6.98
C TYR A 181 -11.20 -2.91 5.89
N LEU A 182 -11.69 -2.88 4.65
CA LEU A 182 -10.98 -2.24 3.53
C LEU A 182 -10.79 -0.74 3.77
N LYS A 183 -11.81 -0.05 4.29
CA LYS A 183 -11.70 1.37 4.68
C LYS A 183 -10.61 1.56 5.73
N ASN A 184 -10.54 0.71 6.75
CA ASN A 184 -9.53 0.81 7.80
C ASN A 184 -8.11 0.59 7.23
N LYS A 185 -7.92 -0.45 6.39
CA LYS A 185 -6.61 -0.83 5.87
C LYS A 185 -6.09 0.00 4.70
N PHE A 186 -6.99 0.54 3.87
CA PHE A 186 -6.64 1.22 2.62
C PHE A 186 -7.15 2.66 2.54
N GLY A 187 -7.89 3.15 3.54
CA GLY A 187 -8.48 4.49 3.53
C GLY A 187 -7.46 5.65 3.52
N GLY A 188 -6.19 5.39 3.85
CA GLY A 188 -5.11 6.36 3.72
C GLY A 188 -4.74 6.68 2.26
N ASP A 189 -5.02 5.77 1.32
CA ASP A 189 -4.93 6.02 -0.11
C ASP A 189 -6.31 6.45 -0.63
N ILE A 190 -6.43 7.74 -0.95
CA ILE A 190 -7.69 8.35 -1.44
C ILE A 190 -8.20 7.61 -2.69
N LYS A 191 -7.33 7.17 -3.60
CA LYS A 191 -7.78 6.47 -4.81
C LYS A 191 -8.24 5.05 -4.52
N ALA A 192 -7.61 4.39 -3.57
CA ALA A 192 -8.07 3.08 -3.10
C ALA A 192 -9.44 3.23 -2.42
N LEU A 193 -9.62 4.27 -1.61
CA LEU A 193 -10.88 4.59 -0.96
C LEU A 193 -12.00 4.90 -1.97
N GLU A 194 -11.75 5.75 -2.96
CA GLU A 194 -12.68 6.03 -4.07
C GLU A 194 -13.09 4.74 -4.79
N TYR A 195 -12.11 3.88 -5.09
CA TYR A 195 -12.36 2.60 -5.73
C TYR A 195 -13.22 1.68 -4.86
N ILE A 196 -12.94 1.58 -3.55
CA ILE A 196 -13.74 0.81 -2.60
C ILE A 196 -15.18 1.32 -2.58
N ILE A 197 -15.38 2.64 -2.53
CA ILE A 197 -16.72 3.24 -2.52
C ILE A 197 -17.49 2.86 -3.79
N ILE A 198 -16.88 3.05 -4.97
CA ILE A 198 -17.53 2.82 -6.27
C ILE A 198 -17.81 1.33 -6.50
N ASN A 199 -16.82 0.46 -6.24
CA ASN A 199 -16.88 -0.94 -6.67
C ASN A 199 -17.39 -1.89 -5.58
N ILE A 200 -17.29 -1.50 -4.31
CA ILE A 200 -17.65 -2.35 -3.18
C ILE A 200 -18.86 -1.76 -2.47
N CYS A 201 -18.77 -0.55 -1.91
CA CYS A 201 -19.84 0.04 -1.11
C CYS A 201 -21.14 0.26 -1.91
N ASN A 202 -21.05 0.88 -3.09
CA ASN A 202 -22.23 1.21 -3.90
C ASN A 202 -22.88 -0.02 -4.58
N ASN A 203 -22.18 -1.15 -4.62
CA ASN A 203 -22.69 -2.41 -5.16
C ASN A 203 -23.33 -3.32 -4.10
N ILE A 204 -23.35 -2.89 -2.84
CA ILE A 204 -23.99 -3.62 -1.74
C ILE A 204 -25.42 -3.10 -1.60
N LYS A 205 -26.41 -3.87 -2.05
CA LYS A 205 -27.83 -3.49 -1.92
C LYS A 205 -28.35 -3.49 -0.46
N TYR A 206 -27.59 -3.96 0.53
CA TYR A 206 -28.04 -3.98 1.94
C TYR A 206 -26.91 -3.96 2.96
N ASN A 207 -27.18 -3.27 4.07
CA ASN A 207 -26.58 -3.36 5.42
C ASN A 207 -25.57 -2.28 5.82
N TYR A 208 -26.06 -1.18 6.41
CA TYR A 208 -25.98 -0.97 7.88
C TYR A 208 -26.68 0.30 8.42
N CYS A 209 -27.38 1.10 7.62
CA CYS A 209 -28.06 2.28 8.19
C CYS A 209 -29.47 2.00 8.75
N TYR A 210 -30.08 0.86 8.46
CA TYR A 210 -31.41 0.48 8.99
C TYR A 210 -31.52 -1.05 9.14
N ALA A 211 -30.83 -1.63 10.11
CA ALA A 211 -31.33 -2.86 10.72
C ALA A 211 -32.18 -2.41 11.92
N PRO A 212 -33.51 -2.57 11.91
CA PRO A 212 -34.29 -2.30 13.12
C PRO A 212 -33.75 -3.23 14.21
N LEU A 213 -33.39 -2.64 15.34
CA LEU A 213 -33.04 -3.37 16.55
C LEU A 213 -34.16 -4.39 16.82
N ARG A 214 -33.81 -5.68 16.80
CA ARG A 214 -34.64 -6.77 17.30
C ARG A 214 -34.07 -7.20 18.64
#